data_AF-B5HRS4-F1
#
_entry.id   AF-B5HRS4-F1
#
_cell.length_a   1.000
_cell.length_b   1.000
_cell.length_c   1.000
_cell.angle_alpha   90.00
_cell.angle_beta   90.00
_cell.angle_gamma   90.00
#
_symmetry.space_group_name_H-M   'P 1'
#
loop_
_entity.id
_entity.type
_entity.pdbx_description
1 polymer ?
#
loop_
_entity_poly.entity_id
_entity_poly.type
_entity_poly.pdbx_seq_one_letter_code
_entity_poly.pdbx_strand_id
1 'polypeptide(L)'
;MTGLGVPHGADFAAELADSVASMALSRAGQPPGSKEWPTHDWQWEQRIVDGHPYHPNCRSRPGFSVAEQLAYGPEHRPLVRLGLMPVPVDECLLTGAWPAELRDGERLLLPVHPWQAEHVLKRPAQGGVEAHPLMSLRTLALTGGGPHVKTALSARLTSSVRDISVYSIGMSATLSEFAETLTARMDGLLHFTRTLGAVTANSPELAAVLRESPQAYGDRVLPVAALATTELPESPAWLAEFARLALTAGLRLLELGVALEAHGQNLLLVLSESGAPLRLVYRDLADIRVSPARLARHGIPVPALSGRVVTDDVTTLRRKLFGSLVAGALAGTAGSATALRGALETAVRDLPRTPDLTALLEQPLPTKALTLMRLSPGTPGDQWTELPNPLL
;
A
#
# COMPACT_ATOMS: atom_id res chain seq x y z
N MET A 1 -1.59 -15.87 -26.18
CA MET A 1 -1.37 -16.70 -24.96
C MET A 1 -1.88 -18.11 -25.18
N THR A 2 -3.20 -18.32 -25.29
CA THR A 2 -3.80 -19.65 -25.52
C THR A 2 -3.35 -20.31 -26.83
N GLY A 3 -3.41 -19.57 -27.95
CA GLY A 3 -2.93 -20.08 -29.25
C GLY A 3 -1.42 -20.30 -29.35
N LEU A 4 -0.65 -19.84 -28.36
CA LEU A 4 0.80 -20.05 -28.28
C LEU A 4 1.18 -21.16 -27.28
N GLY A 5 0.20 -21.79 -26.62
CA GLY A 5 0.46 -22.87 -25.66
C GLY A 5 1.21 -22.44 -24.39
N VAL A 6 1.16 -21.15 -24.01
CA VAL A 6 1.84 -20.67 -22.79
C VAL A 6 1.18 -21.29 -21.55
N PRO A 7 1.93 -21.93 -20.64
CA PRO A 7 1.39 -22.48 -19.39
C PRO A 7 0.60 -21.42 -18.61
N HIS A 8 -0.59 -21.80 -18.11
CA HIS A 8 -1.53 -20.90 -17.42
C HIS A 8 -1.98 -19.66 -18.23
N GLY A 9 -1.70 -19.64 -19.53
CA GLY A 9 -1.99 -18.49 -20.39
C GLY A 9 -3.48 -18.23 -20.65
N ALA A 10 -4.34 -19.24 -20.49
CA ALA A 10 -5.79 -19.10 -20.62
C ALA A 10 -6.38 -18.28 -19.46
N ASP A 11 -6.07 -18.65 -18.22
CA ASP A 11 -6.51 -17.93 -17.02
C ASP A 11 -5.98 -16.50 -17.02
N PHE A 12 -4.71 -16.32 -17.38
CA PHE A 12 -4.12 -14.99 -17.50
C PHE A 12 -4.81 -14.13 -18.58
N ALA A 13 -5.19 -14.71 -19.72
CA ALA A 13 -5.93 -14.00 -20.76
C ALA A 13 -7.35 -13.61 -20.29
N ALA A 14 -8.01 -14.44 -19.50
CA ALA A 14 -9.30 -14.13 -18.89
C ALA A 14 -9.18 -12.96 -17.89
N GLU A 15 -8.16 -12.98 -17.03
CA GLU A 15 -7.88 -11.86 -16.11
C GLU A 15 -7.56 -10.55 -16.86
N LEU A 16 -6.83 -10.63 -17.97
CA LEU A 16 -6.58 -9.47 -18.83
C LEU A 16 -7.88 -8.89 -19.40
N ALA A 17 -8.75 -9.74 -19.94
CA ALA A 17 -10.04 -9.32 -20.49
C ALA A 17 -10.92 -8.67 -19.40
N ASP A 18 -10.99 -9.28 -18.22
CA ASP A 18 -11.68 -8.72 -17.06
C ASP A 18 -11.10 -7.37 -16.63
N SER A 19 -9.77 -7.26 -16.56
CA SER A 19 -9.08 -6.00 -16.24
C SER A 19 -9.41 -4.89 -17.25
N VAL A 20 -9.48 -5.21 -18.55
CA VAL A 20 -9.85 -4.24 -19.60
C VAL A 20 -11.29 -3.79 -19.43
N ALA A 21 -12.23 -4.71 -19.21
CA ALA A 21 -13.64 -4.39 -19.01
C ALA A 21 -13.86 -3.54 -17.75
N SER A 22 -13.24 -3.93 -16.62
CA SER A 22 -13.26 -3.20 -15.35
C SER A 22 -12.65 -1.81 -15.48
N MET A 23 -11.54 -1.66 -16.21
CA MET A 23 -10.94 -0.34 -16.48
C MET A 23 -11.81 0.53 -17.38
N ALA A 24 -12.47 -0.06 -18.38
CA ALA A 24 -13.44 0.66 -19.22
C ALA A 24 -14.61 1.18 -18.39
N LEU A 25 -15.17 0.34 -17.51
CA LEU A 25 -16.22 0.74 -16.55
C LEU A 25 -15.73 1.85 -15.61
N SER A 26 -14.51 1.69 -15.08
CA SER A 26 -13.85 2.70 -14.23
C SER A 26 -13.78 4.05 -14.93
N ARG A 27 -13.48 4.10 -16.23
CA ARG A 27 -13.36 5.35 -16.99
C ARG A 27 -14.70 5.94 -17.45
N ALA A 28 -15.69 5.10 -17.77
CA ALA A 28 -16.94 5.51 -18.41
C ALA A 28 -17.78 6.53 -17.60
N GLY A 29 -17.68 6.50 -16.27
CA GLY A 29 -18.47 7.35 -15.36
C GLY A 29 -17.67 8.47 -14.69
N GLN A 30 -16.50 8.81 -15.19
CA GLN A 30 -15.65 9.79 -14.49
C GLN A 30 -16.15 11.22 -14.69
N PRO A 31 -16.31 12.00 -13.60
CA PRO A 31 -16.61 13.41 -13.71
C PRO A 31 -15.46 14.13 -14.43
N PRO A 32 -15.71 15.34 -14.99
CA PRO A 32 -14.65 16.19 -15.51
C PRO A 32 -13.51 16.30 -14.48
N GLY A 33 -12.27 16.13 -14.94
CA GLY A 33 -11.11 16.13 -14.06
C GLY A 33 -10.97 17.47 -13.33
N SER A 34 -11.27 17.49 -12.03
CA SER A 34 -10.97 18.65 -11.19
C SER A 34 -9.49 18.67 -10.83
N LYS A 35 -8.83 19.79 -11.11
CA LYS A 35 -7.47 20.07 -10.67
C LYS A 35 -7.40 20.63 -9.26
N GLU A 36 -8.55 20.88 -8.63
CA GLU A 36 -8.61 21.42 -7.28
C GLU A 36 -8.13 20.39 -6.26
N TRP A 37 -7.47 20.90 -5.22
CA TRP A 37 -7.14 20.10 -4.06
C TRP A 37 -8.44 19.64 -3.39
N PRO A 38 -8.65 18.33 -3.17
CA PRO A 38 -9.87 17.86 -2.54
C PRO A 38 -9.95 18.28 -1.07
N THR A 39 -11.16 18.44 -0.56
CA THR A 39 -11.42 18.74 0.86
C THR A 39 -10.97 17.60 1.78
N HIS A 40 -11.10 16.35 1.33
CA HIS A 40 -10.72 15.16 2.10
C HIS A 40 -9.68 14.32 1.35
N ASP A 41 -8.75 13.71 2.10
CA ASP A 41 -7.64 12.92 1.54
C ASP A 41 -8.11 11.67 0.78
N TRP A 42 -9.18 11.02 1.25
CA TRP A 42 -9.77 9.86 0.59
C TRP A 42 -10.24 10.14 -0.85
N GLN A 43 -10.53 11.40 -1.19
CA GLN A 43 -10.89 11.77 -2.55
C GLN A 43 -9.72 11.58 -3.53
N TRP A 44 -8.46 11.76 -3.09
CA TRP A 44 -7.30 11.45 -3.92
C TRP A 44 -7.26 9.98 -4.32
N GLU A 45 -7.60 9.09 -3.39
CA GLU A 45 -7.63 7.64 -3.62
C GLU A 45 -8.69 7.26 -4.67
N GLN A 46 -9.83 7.96 -4.65
CA GLN A 46 -10.94 7.73 -5.59
C GLN A 46 -10.75 8.39 -6.97
N ARG A 47 -9.77 9.31 -7.11
CA ARG A 47 -9.37 9.87 -8.41
C ARG A 47 -8.53 8.90 -9.24
N ILE A 48 -7.96 7.86 -8.63
CA ILE A 48 -7.11 6.90 -9.34
C ILE A 48 -7.98 5.83 -9.99
N VAL A 49 -8.17 5.95 -11.30
CA VAL A 49 -9.08 5.11 -12.10
C VAL A 49 -8.33 4.06 -12.92
N ASP A 50 -7.06 4.30 -13.26
CA ASP A 50 -6.27 3.39 -14.10
C ASP A 50 -5.62 2.25 -13.31
N GLY A 51 -5.50 2.40 -11.99
CA GLY A 51 -4.95 1.36 -11.11
C GLY A 51 -3.42 1.34 -11.12
N HIS A 52 -2.82 0.17 -10.89
CA HIS A 52 -1.36 0.01 -10.87
C HIS A 52 -0.76 0.25 -12.27
N PRO A 53 0.23 1.15 -12.44
CA PRO A 53 0.78 1.54 -13.75
C PRO A 53 1.62 0.49 -14.48
N TYR A 54 1.75 -0.72 -13.93
CA TYR A 54 2.68 -1.75 -14.42
C TYR A 54 2.08 -3.16 -14.33
N HIS A 55 1.22 -3.42 -13.35
CA HIS A 55 0.57 -4.72 -13.24
C HIS A 55 -0.38 -4.95 -14.42
N PRO A 56 -0.24 -6.03 -15.21
CA PRO A 56 -1.06 -6.26 -16.40
C PRO A 56 -2.56 -6.38 -16.09
N ASN A 57 -2.88 -6.97 -14.93
CA ASN A 57 -4.25 -7.20 -14.47
C ASN A 57 -4.63 -6.24 -13.34
N CYS A 58 -4.22 -4.96 -13.45
CA CYS A 58 -4.34 -3.98 -12.36
C CYS A 58 -5.79 -3.72 -11.90
N ARG A 59 -6.77 -4.01 -12.75
CA ARG A 59 -8.21 -3.82 -12.50
C ARG A 59 -9.01 -5.12 -12.53
N SER A 60 -8.35 -6.26 -12.69
CA SER A 60 -9.04 -7.54 -12.61
C SER A 60 -9.52 -7.79 -11.19
N ARG A 61 -10.79 -8.19 -11.07
CA ARG A 61 -11.47 -8.49 -9.80
C ARG A 61 -12.31 -9.76 -9.96
N PRO A 62 -11.67 -10.93 -10.13
CA PRO A 62 -12.40 -12.18 -10.30
C PRO A 62 -13.37 -12.41 -9.14
N GLY A 63 -14.63 -12.71 -9.47
CA GLY A 63 -15.71 -12.90 -8.49
C GLY A 63 -16.55 -11.66 -8.19
N PHE A 64 -16.19 -10.47 -8.72
CA PHE A 64 -17.07 -9.30 -8.65
C PHE A 64 -17.96 -9.23 -9.89
N SER A 65 -19.27 -9.10 -9.66
CA SER A 65 -20.21 -8.67 -10.70
C SER A 65 -20.05 -7.17 -11.00
N VAL A 66 -20.61 -6.72 -12.13
CA VAL A 66 -20.62 -5.28 -12.50
C VAL A 66 -21.29 -4.43 -11.41
N ALA A 67 -22.39 -4.91 -10.83
CA ALA A 67 -23.10 -4.20 -9.76
C ALA A 67 -22.20 -4.01 -8.53
N GLU A 68 -21.39 -5.00 -8.19
CA GLU A 68 -20.47 -4.93 -7.05
C GLU A 68 -19.24 -4.07 -7.34
N GLN A 69 -18.75 -4.07 -8.58
CA GLN A 69 -17.73 -3.12 -8.98
C GLN A 69 -18.23 -1.68 -8.78
N LEU A 70 -19.46 -1.37 -9.19
CA LEU A 70 -20.09 -0.06 -8.98
C LEU A 70 -20.33 0.23 -7.49
N ALA A 71 -20.77 -0.76 -6.71
CA ALA A 71 -21.12 -0.59 -5.31
C ALA A 71 -19.91 -0.44 -4.38
N TYR A 72 -18.76 -1.03 -4.73
CA TYR A 72 -17.60 -1.13 -3.84
C TYR A 72 -16.32 -0.51 -4.40
N GLY A 73 -16.21 -0.33 -5.71
CA GLY A 73 -15.01 0.21 -6.37
C GLY A 73 -14.76 1.69 -6.06
N PRO A 74 -13.57 2.07 -5.55
CA PRO A 74 -13.26 3.46 -5.20
C PRO A 74 -13.39 4.44 -6.37
N GLU A 75 -13.11 4.00 -7.59
CA GLU A 75 -13.28 4.78 -8.82
C GLU A 75 -14.73 5.23 -9.07
N HIS A 76 -15.71 4.54 -8.49
CA HIS A 76 -17.14 4.86 -8.61
C HIS A 76 -17.65 5.73 -7.46
N ARG A 77 -16.77 6.06 -6.50
CA ARG A 77 -17.05 6.92 -5.34
C ARG A 77 -18.28 6.50 -4.51
N PRO A 78 -18.48 5.19 -4.24
CA PRO A 78 -19.62 4.77 -3.45
C PRO A 78 -19.45 5.17 -1.98
N LEU A 79 -20.57 5.19 -1.27
CA LEU A 79 -20.60 5.01 0.18
C LEU A 79 -20.83 3.52 0.46
N VAL A 80 -19.89 2.91 1.18
CA VAL A 80 -19.96 1.49 1.55
C VAL A 80 -20.32 1.40 3.02
N ARG A 81 -21.38 0.66 3.34
CA ARG A 81 -21.80 0.39 4.71
C ARG A 81 -21.08 -0.85 5.24
N LEU A 82 -20.10 -0.67 6.11
CA LEU A 82 -19.42 -1.77 6.80
C LEU A 82 -20.33 -2.33 7.88
N GLY A 83 -20.81 -3.57 7.72
CA GLY A 83 -21.61 -4.24 8.74
C GLY A 83 -20.75 -4.68 9.93
N LEU A 84 -21.37 -4.89 11.09
CA LEU A 84 -20.71 -5.36 12.30
C LEU A 84 -21.01 -6.85 12.55
N MET A 85 -19.95 -7.64 12.75
CA MET A 85 -20.04 -9.06 13.08
C MET A 85 -19.63 -9.27 14.54
N PRO A 86 -20.53 -9.70 15.42
CA PRO A 86 -20.19 -10.00 16.81
C PRO A 86 -19.41 -11.32 16.91
N VAL A 87 -18.29 -11.30 17.61
CA VAL A 87 -17.44 -12.48 17.88
C VAL A 87 -17.10 -12.53 19.37
N PRO A 88 -17.22 -13.69 20.05
CA PRO A 88 -16.77 -13.84 21.43
C PRO A 88 -15.31 -13.38 21.63
N VAL A 89 -15.03 -12.72 22.75
CA VAL A 89 -13.70 -12.16 23.04
C VAL A 89 -12.64 -13.27 23.15
N ASP A 90 -13.00 -14.43 23.71
CA ASP A 90 -12.13 -15.60 23.87
C ASP A 90 -11.81 -16.32 22.55
N GLU A 91 -12.61 -16.11 21.51
CA GLU A 91 -12.34 -16.59 20.14
C GLU A 91 -11.48 -15.62 19.32
N CYS A 92 -11.15 -14.45 19.86
CA CYS A 92 -10.46 -13.39 19.15
C CYS A 92 -8.98 -13.27 19.54
N LEU A 93 -8.13 -13.04 18.53
CA LEU A 93 -6.82 -12.42 18.74
C LEU A 93 -6.99 -10.91 18.60
N LEU A 94 -6.78 -10.17 19.70
CA LEU A 94 -6.84 -8.71 19.76
C LEU A 94 -5.47 -8.13 20.10
N THR A 95 -5.08 -7.09 19.38
CA THR A 95 -3.87 -6.29 19.64
C THR A 95 -4.21 -4.80 19.58
N GLY A 96 -3.50 -3.98 20.35
CA GLY A 96 -3.78 -2.55 20.47
C GLY A 96 -5.12 -2.25 21.17
N ALA A 97 -5.61 -1.02 21.00
CA ALA A 97 -6.83 -0.53 21.62
C ALA A 97 -8.05 -0.71 20.70
N TRP A 98 -8.97 -1.61 21.09
CA TRP A 98 -10.27 -1.75 20.41
C TRP A 98 -11.30 -0.81 21.03
N PRO A 99 -11.98 0.05 20.23
CA PRO A 99 -12.91 1.07 20.73
C PRO A 99 -14.07 0.49 21.53
N ALA A 100 -14.56 1.25 22.52
CA ALA A 100 -15.64 0.81 23.41
C ALA A 100 -16.97 0.62 22.66
N GLU A 101 -17.22 1.46 21.66
CA GLU A 101 -18.37 1.40 20.76
C GLU A 101 -18.37 0.17 19.84
N LEU A 102 -17.21 -0.51 19.70
CA LEU A 102 -17.08 -1.77 18.98
C LEU A 102 -16.98 -2.97 19.93
N ARG A 103 -17.53 -2.85 21.13
CA ARG A 103 -17.65 -3.91 22.14
C ARG A 103 -19.11 -4.04 22.57
N ASP A 104 -19.57 -5.27 22.72
CA ASP A 104 -20.92 -5.61 23.19
C ASP A 104 -20.82 -6.75 24.21
N GLY A 105 -20.75 -6.40 25.50
CA GLY A 105 -20.53 -7.36 26.59
C GLY A 105 -19.23 -8.17 26.38
N GLU A 106 -19.38 -9.49 26.30
CA GLU A 106 -18.28 -10.44 26.05
C GLU A 106 -17.98 -10.64 24.56
N ARG A 107 -18.42 -9.73 23.69
CA ARG A 107 -18.21 -9.80 22.24
C ARG A 107 -17.49 -8.56 21.71
N LEU A 108 -16.64 -8.77 20.72
CA LEU A 108 -16.10 -7.71 19.88
C LEU A 108 -16.96 -7.59 18.62
N LEU A 109 -17.27 -6.37 18.23
CA LEU A 109 -17.98 -6.05 16.98
C LEU A 109 -16.93 -5.76 15.90
N LEU A 110 -16.77 -6.69 14.95
CA LEU A 110 -15.80 -6.57 13.87
C LEU A 110 -16.48 -5.91 12.64
N PRO A 111 -15.96 -4.78 12.14
CA PRO A 111 -16.38 -4.25 10.84
C PRO A 111 -16.04 -5.22 9.71
N VAL A 112 -17.03 -5.52 8.86
CA VAL A 112 -16.91 -6.45 7.73
C VAL A 112 -17.39 -5.79 6.45
N HIS A 113 -16.60 -5.94 5.38
CA HIS A 113 -16.98 -5.48 4.05
C HIS A 113 -18.21 -6.27 3.54
N PRO A 114 -19.22 -5.62 2.93
CA PRO A 114 -20.44 -6.32 2.46
C PRO A 114 -20.16 -7.53 1.57
N TRP A 115 -19.27 -7.38 0.57
CA TRP A 115 -18.81 -8.50 -0.26
C TRP A 115 -18.24 -9.68 0.54
N GLN A 116 -17.47 -9.41 1.61
CA GLN A 116 -16.91 -10.44 2.47
C GLN A 116 -18.00 -11.19 3.24
N ALA A 117 -18.98 -10.44 3.77
CA ALA A 117 -20.12 -11.00 4.51
C ALA A 117 -20.97 -11.92 3.63
N GLU A 118 -21.23 -11.51 2.38
CA GLU A 118 -22.06 -12.23 1.42
C GLU A 118 -21.36 -13.45 0.82
N HIS A 119 -20.15 -13.27 0.25
CA HIS A 119 -19.52 -14.30 -0.59
C HIS A 119 -18.65 -15.28 0.17
N VAL A 120 -18.07 -14.84 1.29
CA VAL A 120 -17.09 -15.64 2.05
C VAL A 120 -17.70 -16.15 3.35
N LEU A 121 -18.13 -15.23 4.21
CA LEU A 121 -18.67 -15.58 5.53
C LEU A 121 -20.08 -16.17 5.44
N LYS A 122 -20.82 -15.84 4.37
CA LYS A 122 -22.22 -16.26 4.14
C LYS A 122 -23.13 -16.00 5.34
N ARG A 123 -22.89 -14.88 6.02
CA ARG A 123 -23.58 -14.49 7.26
C ARG A 123 -23.89 -13.00 7.21
N PRO A 124 -25.14 -12.58 7.51
CA PRO A 124 -25.47 -11.18 7.53
C PRO A 124 -24.72 -10.48 8.68
N ALA A 125 -24.06 -9.37 8.35
CA ALA A 125 -23.53 -8.45 9.35
C ALA A 125 -24.63 -7.45 9.75
N GLN A 126 -24.63 -7.00 11.00
CA GLN A 126 -25.69 -6.15 11.57
C GLN A 126 -25.25 -4.68 11.66
N GLY A 127 -26.21 -3.76 11.70
CA GLY A 127 -25.92 -2.34 11.90
C GLY A 127 -24.98 -1.77 10.82
N GLY A 128 -23.96 -1.03 11.24
CA GLY A 128 -22.84 -0.66 10.40
C GLY A 128 -22.53 0.82 10.30
N VAL A 129 -21.33 1.11 9.80
CA VAL A 129 -20.80 2.47 9.63
C VAL A 129 -20.55 2.73 8.15
N GLU A 130 -20.95 3.91 7.68
CA GLU A 130 -20.70 4.32 6.29
C GLU A 130 -19.25 4.82 6.13
N ALA A 131 -18.64 4.42 5.02
CA ALA A 131 -17.26 4.72 4.75
C ALA A 131 -16.98 4.80 3.24
N HIS A 132 -15.98 5.60 2.87
CA HIS A 132 -15.47 5.70 1.51
C HIS A 132 -14.36 4.67 1.29
N PRO A 133 -14.49 3.74 0.33
CA PRO A 133 -13.41 2.83 0.00
C PRO A 133 -12.24 3.60 -0.60
N LEU A 134 -11.03 3.24 -0.17
CA LEU A 134 -9.76 3.75 -0.69
C LEU A 134 -9.22 2.81 -1.79
N MET A 135 -8.06 3.10 -2.38
CA MET A 135 -7.52 2.35 -3.53
C MET A 135 -7.39 0.84 -3.30
N SER A 136 -7.28 0.39 -2.05
CA SER A 136 -7.17 -1.03 -1.70
C SER A 136 -8.51 -1.78 -1.71
N LEU A 137 -9.64 -1.10 -1.95
CA LEU A 137 -11.04 -1.55 -1.78
C LEU A 137 -11.45 -1.87 -0.35
N ARG A 138 -10.56 -2.50 0.41
CA ARG A 138 -10.81 -3.02 1.76
C ARG A 138 -10.31 -2.13 2.88
N THR A 139 -9.73 -0.98 2.56
CA THR A 139 -9.44 0.08 3.53
C THR A 139 -10.42 1.20 3.24
N LEU A 140 -11.11 1.67 4.28
CA LEU A 140 -12.17 2.65 4.13
C LEU A 140 -11.99 3.80 5.12
N ALA A 141 -12.23 5.02 4.65
CA ALA A 141 -12.29 6.22 5.47
C ALA A 141 -13.73 6.44 5.95
N LEU A 142 -13.95 6.50 7.27
CA LEU A 142 -15.28 6.67 7.84
C LEU A 142 -15.84 8.07 7.53
N THR A 143 -17.15 8.16 7.27
CA THR A 143 -17.82 9.45 6.98
C THR A 143 -17.78 10.42 8.17
N GLY A 144 -17.76 9.89 9.40
CA GLY A 144 -17.59 10.67 10.62
C GLY A 144 -16.15 11.13 10.91
N GLY A 145 -15.20 10.84 10.01
CA GLY A 145 -13.77 11.06 10.24
C GLY A 145 -13.16 10.04 11.21
N GLY A 146 -11.93 10.34 11.66
CA GLY A 146 -11.18 9.47 12.57
C GLY A 146 -10.37 8.38 11.87
N PRO A 147 -10.13 7.23 12.52
CA PRO A 147 -9.32 6.15 11.98
C PRO A 147 -9.90 5.54 10.70
N HIS A 148 -9.02 5.13 9.78
CA HIS A 148 -9.38 4.28 8.66
C HIS A 148 -9.57 2.83 9.12
N VAL A 149 -10.56 2.15 8.54
CA VAL A 149 -10.87 0.74 8.83
C VAL A 149 -10.38 -0.13 7.67
N LYS A 150 -9.45 -1.04 7.92
CA LYS A 150 -9.00 -2.07 6.97
C LYS A 150 -9.63 -3.41 7.33
N THR A 151 -10.48 -3.96 6.47
CA THR A 151 -11.15 -5.24 6.68
C THR A 151 -10.51 -6.35 5.84
N ALA A 152 -10.78 -7.61 6.19
CA ALA A 152 -10.59 -8.71 5.25
C ALA A 152 -11.49 -8.54 4.02
N LEU A 153 -10.97 -8.92 2.86
CA LEU A 153 -11.69 -9.03 1.59
C LEU A 153 -11.02 -10.15 0.79
N SER A 154 -11.47 -11.39 0.93
CA SER A 154 -10.83 -12.58 0.34
C SER A 154 -10.99 -12.69 -1.19
N ALA A 155 -11.18 -11.56 -1.86
CA ALA A 155 -11.07 -11.42 -3.30
C ALA A 155 -9.60 -11.29 -3.73
N ARG A 156 -9.27 -11.79 -4.92
CA ARG A 156 -7.97 -11.57 -5.54
C ARG A 156 -7.94 -10.19 -6.17
N LEU A 157 -7.10 -9.31 -5.63
CA LEU A 157 -6.82 -8.00 -6.21
C LEU A 157 -5.35 -7.96 -6.63
N THR A 158 -5.12 -7.76 -7.93
CA THR A 158 -3.82 -7.88 -8.59
C THR A 158 -3.20 -9.27 -8.42
N SER A 159 -2.08 -9.39 -7.70
CA SER A 159 -1.34 -10.65 -7.54
C SER A 159 -1.68 -11.41 -6.25
N SER A 160 -2.52 -10.87 -5.36
CA SER A 160 -2.75 -11.47 -4.04
C SER A 160 -4.22 -11.46 -3.64
N VAL A 161 -4.63 -12.47 -2.88
CA VAL A 161 -5.88 -12.47 -2.11
C VAL A 161 -5.75 -11.43 -0.99
N ARG A 162 -6.83 -10.71 -0.70
CA ARG A 162 -6.81 -9.56 0.21
C ARG A 162 -7.46 -9.85 1.56
N ASP A 163 -7.12 -11.00 2.10
CA ASP A 163 -7.33 -11.38 3.50
C ASP A 163 -6.34 -10.64 4.44
N ILE A 164 -6.50 -10.80 5.76
CA ILE A 164 -5.55 -10.27 6.74
C ILE A 164 -5.07 -11.42 7.62
N SER A 165 -3.82 -11.84 7.43
CA SER A 165 -3.29 -12.99 8.18
C SER A 165 -3.29 -12.75 9.68
N VAL A 166 -3.58 -13.82 10.44
CA VAL A 166 -3.52 -13.84 11.92
C VAL A 166 -2.14 -13.37 12.41
N TYR A 167 -1.08 -13.79 11.73
CA TYR A 167 0.29 -13.30 11.97
C TYR A 167 0.39 -11.77 11.89
N SER A 168 -0.21 -11.14 10.86
CA SER A 168 -0.13 -9.68 10.71
C SER A 168 -0.89 -8.95 11.82
N ILE A 169 -2.01 -9.51 12.31
CA ILE A 169 -2.73 -8.99 13.47
C ILE A 169 -1.86 -9.09 14.72
N GLY A 170 -1.31 -10.28 15.01
CA GLY A 170 -0.47 -10.51 16.18
C GLY A 170 0.77 -9.63 16.25
N MET A 171 1.34 -9.25 15.10
CA MET A 171 2.51 -8.38 15.02
C MET A 171 2.20 -6.88 14.97
N SER A 172 0.93 -6.48 14.85
CA SER A 172 0.57 -5.12 14.46
C SER A 172 0.96 -4.06 15.50
N ALA A 173 0.75 -4.35 16.79
CA ALA A 173 1.13 -3.46 17.89
C ALA A 173 2.65 -3.28 17.97
N THR A 174 3.40 -4.38 17.99
CA THR A 174 4.88 -4.37 18.02
C THR A 174 5.48 -3.59 16.85
N LEU A 175 4.94 -3.78 15.64
CA LEU A 175 5.39 -3.02 14.46
C LEU A 175 5.05 -1.54 14.57
N SER A 176 3.88 -1.20 15.11
CA SER A 176 3.46 0.19 15.31
C SER A 176 4.35 0.92 16.32
N GLU A 177 4.63 0.31 17.47
CA GLU A 177 5.55 0.86 18.49
C GLU A 177 6.98 1.00 17.94
N PHE A 178 7.44 0.00 17.17
CA PHE A 178 8.74 0.07 16.53
C PHE A 178 8.83 1.24 15.52
N ALA A 179 7.77 1.49 14.76
CA ALA A 179 7.71 2.59 13.82
C ALA A 179 7.78 3.98 14.50
N GLU A 180 7.26 4.12 15.72
CA GLU A 180 7.42 5.34 16.52
C GLU A 180 8.90 5.58 16.87
N THR A 181 9.63 4.52 17.26
CA THR A 181 11.07 4.60 17.53
C THR A 181 11.87 5.03 16.28
N LEU A 182 11.47 4.55 15.10
CA LEU A 182 12.09 4.96 13.84
C LEU A 182 11.79 6.42 13.50
N THR A 183 10.56 6.88 13.70
CA THR A 183 10.13 8.26 13.40
C THR A 183 11.05 9.29 14.06
N ALA A 184 11.43 9.06 15.32
CA ALA A 184 12.35 9.93 16.06
C ALA A 184 13.76 10.04 15.43
N ARG A 185 14.13 9.10 14.55
CA ARG A 185 15.43 9.04 13.85
C ARG A 185 15.37 9.54 12.40
N MET A 186 14.19 9.98 11.94
CA MET A 186 13.97 10.41 10.57
C MET A 186 14.03 11.93 10.38
N ASP A 187 14.35 12.71 11.41
CA ASP A 187 14.41 14.19 11.38
C ASP A 187 13.17 14.84 10.73
N GLY A 188 11.99 14.24 10.94
CA GLY A 188 10.72 14.71 10.35
C GLY A 188 10.54 14.42 8.85
N LEU A 189 11.49 13.75 8.18
CA LEU A 189 11.40 13.40 6.76
C LEU A 189 10.34 12.33 6.47
N LEU A 190 10.08 11.45 7.43
CA LEU A 190 9.17 10.32 7.29
C LEU A 190 8.45 10.01 8.59
N HIS A 191 7.14 9.88 8.50
CA HIS A 191 6.26 9.42 9.57
C HIS A 191 5.58 8.11 9.19
N PHE A 192 4.99 7.43 10.17
CA PHE A 192 4.26 6.19 9.98
C PHE A 192 2.87 6.30 10.57
N THR A 193 1.85 5.99 9.78
CA THR A 193 0.49 5.82 10.34
C THR A 193 0.46 4.62 11.28
N ARG A 194 -0.05 4.84 12.50
CA ARG A 194 -0.08 3.81 13.54
C ARG A 194 -1.25 2.85 13.38
N THR A 195 -1.05 1.61 13.81
CA THR A 195 -2.15 0.67 14.01
C THR A 195 -2.71 0.89 15.40
N LEU A 196 -3.92 1.43 15.50
CA LEU A 196 -4.55 1.77 16.77
C LEU A 196 -5.12 0.54 17.46
N GLY A 197 -5.68 -0.39 16.67
CA GLY A 197 -6.21 -1.66 17.14
C GLY A 197 -6.39 -2.63 15.98
N ALA A 198 -6.20 -3.91 16.23
CA ALA A 198 -6.34 -4.95 15.22
C ALA A 198 -6.89 -6.23 15.84
N VAL A 199 -7.88 -6.82 15.19
CA VAL A 199 -8.60 -8.00 15.69
C VAL A 199 -8.83 -9.00 14.57
N THR A 200 -8.83 -10.28 14.93
CA THR A 200 -9.28 -11.38 14.07
C THR A 200 -9.99 -12.44 14.91
N ALA A 201 -10.99 -13.09 14.33
CA ALA A 201 -11.62 -14.30 14.88
C ALA A 201 -10.75 -15.55 14.64
N ASN A 202 -9.44 -15.43 14.88
CA ASN A 202 -8.40 -16.43 14.55
C ASN A 202 -8.48 -16.97 13.10
N SER A 203 -8.98 -16.15 12.17
CA SER A 203 -9.16 -16.50 10.77
C SER A 203 -8.81 -15.31 9.87
N PRO A 204 -8.07 -15.53 8.78
CA PRO A 204 -7.71 -14.45 7.86
C PRO A 204 -8.92 -13.83 7.14
N GLU A 205 -10.05 -14.54 7.12
CA GLU A 205 -11.30 -14.13 6.46
C GLU A 205 -12.17 -13.21 7.33
N LEU A 206 -11.94 -13.16 8.64
CA LEU A 206 -12.66 -12.29 9.57
C LEU A 206 -11.65 -11.55 10.46
N ALA A 207 -11.24 -10.40 9.95
CA ALA A 207 -10.25 -9.54 10.59
C ALA A 207 -10.50 -8.07 10.23
N ALA A 208 -10.19 -7.19 11.18
CA ALA A 208 -10.28 -5.74 11.02
C ALA A 208 -9.12 -5.03 11.71
N VAL A 209 -8.66 -3.95 11.11
CA VAL A 209 -7.55 -3.12 11.59
C VAL A 209 -7.99 -1.65 11.55
N LEU A 210 -7.85 -0.96 12.67
CA LEU A 210 -8.03 0.48 12.80
C LEU A 210 -6.66 1.13 12.67
N ARG A 211 -6.52 2.04 11.71
CA ARG A 211 -5.28 2.75 11.42
C ARG A 211 -5.52 4.24 11.44
N GLU A 212 -4.55 5.02 11.89
CA GLU A 212 -4.63 6.47 11.81
C GLU A 212 -4.91 6.95 10.37
N SER A 213 -5.72 8.01 10.27
CA SER A 213 -5.87 8.75 9.02
C SER A 213 -4.56 9.50 8.71
N PRO A 214 -4.07 9.46 7.46
CA PRO A 214 -2.95 10.29 7.03
C PRO A 214 -3.18 11.80 7.20
N GLN A 215 -4.42 12.27 7.30
CA GLN A 215 -4.74 13.70 7.53
C GLN A 215 -4.14 14.22 8.85
N ALA A 216 -3.89 13.35 9.83
CA ALA A 216 -3.21 13.72 11.07
C ALA A 216 -1.79 14.28 10.85
N TYR A 217 -1.21 14.09 9.66
CA TYR A 217 0.16 14.49 9.33
C TYR A 217 0.24 15.76 8.45
N GLY A 218 -0.90 16.33 8.06
CA GLY A 218 -1.01 17.61 7.36
C GLY A 218 -2.21 17.70 6.42
N ASP A 219 -2.66 18.92 6.15
CA ASP A 219 -3.85 19.20 5.35
C ASP A 219 -3.68 18.87 3.85
N ARG A 220 -2.43 18.89 3.36
CA ARG A 220 -2.08 18.56 1.98
C ARG A 220 -1.30 17.26 1.87
N VAL A 221 -1.94 16.17 2.26
CA VAL A 221 -1.44 14.81 2.11
C VAL A 221 -2.12 14.09 0.95
N LEU A 222 -1.33 13.36 0.14
CA LEU A 222 -1.86 12.49 -0.92
C LEU A 222 -1.00 11.24 -1.09
N PRO A 223 -1.60 10.10 -1.51
CA PRO A 223 -0.82 8.94 -1.96
C PRO A 223 0.06 9.31 -3.15
N VAL A 224 1.30 8.82 -3.19
CA VAL A 224 2.21 9.07 -4.32
C VAL A 224 1.61 8.57 -5.65
N ALA A 225 0.81 7.50 -5.62
CA ALA A 225 0.08 7.03 -6.80
C ALA A 225 -0.91 8.06 -7.36
N ALA A 226 -1.38 9.02 -6.56
CA ALA A 226 -2.28 10.09 -7.00
C ALA A 226 -1.55 11.21 -7.74
N LEU A 227 -0.20 11.28 -7.68
CA LEU A 227 0.56 12.34 -8.36
C LEU A 227 0.36 12.33 -9.88
N ALA A 228 0.11 11.17 -10.47
CA ALA A 228 -0.23 11.04 -11.90
C ALA A 228 -1.56 11.72 -12.28
N THR A 229 -2.37 12.13 -11.30
CA THR A 229 -3.60 12.90 -11.50
C THR A 229 -3.39 14.41 -11.29
N THR A 230 -2.14 14.84 -11.11
CA THR A 230 -1.73 16.23 -10.87
C THR A 230 -0.69 16.68 -11.91
N GLU A 231 -0.45 17.99 -12.01
CA GLU A 231 0.57 18.57 -12.89
C GLU A 231 1.94 18.71 -12.20
N LEU A 232 2.04 18.38 -10.89
CA LEU A 232 3.27 18.55 -10.12
C LEU A 232 4.49 17.82 -10.74
N PRO A 233 4.36 16.55 -11.19
CA PRO A 233 5.49 15.81 -11.77
C PRO A 233 5.97 16.34 -13.12
N GLU A 234 5.21 17.22 -13.79
CA GLU A 234 5.61 17.80 -15.07
C GLU A 234 6.80 18.76 -14.93
N SER A 235 7.02 19.30 -13.72
CA SER A 235 8.20 20.11 -13.41
C SER A 235 9.41 19.20 -13.08
N PRO A 236 10.50 19.24 -13.88
CA PRO A 236 11.68 18.43 -13.60
C PRO A 236 12.34 18.79 -12.26
N ALA A 237 12.28 20.07 -11.87
CA ALA A 237 12.79 20.52 -10.60
C ALA A 237 11.98 19.90 -9.45
N TRP A 238 10.65 19.97 -9.50
CA TRP A 238 9.78 19.38 -8.50
C TRP A 238 9.99 17.86 -8.38
N LEU A 239 10.08 17.16 -9.51
CA LEU A 239 10.32 15.72 -9.55
C LEU A 239 11.67 15.36 -8.91
N ALA A 240 12.71 16.16 -9.14
CA ALA A 240 14.02 15.99 -8.48
C ALA A 240 13.95 16.25 -6.97
N GLU A 241 13.19 17.26 -6.51
CA GLU A 241 12.98 17.52 -5.08
C GLU A 241 12.26 16.36 -4.40
N PHE A 242 11.21 15.83 -5.02
CA PHE A 242 10.49 14.66 -4.54
C PHE A 242 11.38 13.41 -4.51
N ALA A 243 12.13 13.15 -5.59
CA ALA A 243 13.06 12.03 -5.64
C ALA A 243 14.14 12.13 -4.55
N ARG A 244 14.67 13.33 -4.30
CA ARG A 244 15.65 13.57 -3.23
C ARG A 244 15.06 13.29 -1.85
N LEU A 245 13.86 13.79 -1.56
CA LEU A 245 13.16 13.51 -0.30
C LEU A 245 12.96 12.00 -0.11
N ALA A 246 12.44 11.32 -1.13
CA ALA A 246 12.12 9.90 -1.08
C ALA A 246 13.35 9.00 -0.95
N LEU A 247 14.41 9.29 -1.70
CA LEU A 247 15.68 8.56 -1.59
C LEU A 247 16.38 8.83 -0.26
N THR A 248 16.38 10.07 0.24
CA THR A 248 16.97 10.40 1.54
C THR A 248 16.30 9.60 2.66
N ALA A 249 14.97 9.62 2.72
CA ALA A 249 14.22 8.89 3.73
C ALA A 249 14.37 7.36 3.58
N GLY A 250 14.23 6.84 2.36
CA GLY A 250 14.30 5.42 2.08
C GLY A 250 15.68 4.81 2.35
N LEU A 251 16.75 5.45 1.87
CA LEU A 251 18.12 4.98 2.09
C LEU A 251 18.53 5.10 3.55
N ARG A 252 18.10 6.15 4.25
CA ARG A 252 18.35 6.28 5.69
C ARG A 252 17.69 5.15 6.48
N LEU A 253 16.42 4.85 6.23
CA LEU A 253 15.76 3.71 6.86
C LEU A 253 16.45 2.38 6.55
N LEU A 254 16.85 2.19 5.29
CA LEU A 254 17.53 0.98 4.87
C LEU A 254 18.88 0.82 5.59
N GLU A 255 19.66 1.89 5.75
CA GLU A 255 20.89 1.89 6.54
C GLU A 255 20.61 1.50 8.01
N LEU A 256 19.55 2.06 8.61
CA LEU A 256 19.13 1.68 9.96
C LEU A 256 18.67 0.21 10.07
N GLY A 257 18.32 -0.43 8.96
CA GLY A 257 17.92 -1.83 8.90
C GLY A 257 16.47 -2.07 8.51
N VAL A 258 15.76 -1.09 7.97
CA VAL A 258 14.35 -1.21 7.60
C VAL A 258 14.14 -0.92 6.12
N ALA A 259 13.68 -1.92 5.37
CA ALA A 259 13.27 -1.75 3.98
C ALA A 259 11.74 -1.66 3.87
N LEU A 260 11.25 -0.55 3.33
CA LEU A 260 9.83 -0.33 3.10
C LEU A 260 9.35 -0.97 1.80
N GLU A 261 8.08 -1.35 1.75
CA GLU A 261 7.36 -1.50 0.49
C GLU A 261 6.77 -0.15 0.05
N ALA A 262 7.66 0.77 -0.31
CA ALA A 262 7.35 2.17 -0.63
C ALA A 262 6.75 2.37 -2.03
N HIS A 263 5.77 1.54 -2.41
CA HIS A 263 5.03 1.73 -3.66
C HIS A 263 4.03 2.89 -3.53
N GLY A 264 3.56 3.43 -4.67
CA GLY A 264 2.75 4.65 -4.71
C GLY A 264 1.47 4.64 -3.86
N GLN A 265 0.90 3.46 -3.58
CA GLN A 265 -0.26 3.34 -2.68
C GLN A 265 0.11 3.41 -1.18
N ASN A 266 1.31 2.99 -0.75
CA ASN A 266 1.69 2.93 0.67
C ASN A 266 2.56 4.11 1.09
N LEU A 267 3.22 4.76 0.14
CA LEU A 267 3.92 6.01 0.36
C LEU A 267 3.01 7.19 0.07
N LEU A 268 2.89 8.10 1.02
CA LEU A 268 2.14 9.35 0.91
C LEU A 268 3.11 10.52 1.02
N LEU A 269 2.75 11.60 0.35
CA LEU A 269 3.53 12.83 0.30
C LEU A 269 2.72 13.95 0.96
N VAL A 270 3.37 14.69 1.85
CA VAL A 270 2.85 15.93 2.43
C VAL A 270 3.47 17.10 1.67
N LEU A 271 2.63 18.02 1.21
CA LEU A 271 3.02 19.18 0.42
C LEU A 271 2.85 20.48 1.22
N SER A 272 3.63 21.49 0.86
CA SER A 272 3.35 22.87 1.26
C SER A 272 2.10 23.39 0.55
N GLU A 273 1.61 24.57 0.94
CA GLU A 273 0.57 25.30 0.20
C GLU A 273 0.98 25.56 -1.26
N SER A 274 2.25 25.89 -1.49
CA SER A 274 2.82 26.07 -2.85
C SER A 274 3.03 24.77 -3.63
N GLY A 275 2.78 23.61 -3.01
CA GLY A 275 2.93 22.30 -3.66
C GLY A 275 4.34 21.70 -3.55
N ALA A 276 5.25 22.28 -2.77
CA ALA A 276 6.61 21.74 -2.58
C ALA A 276 6.59 20.47 -1.71
N PRO A 277 7.40 19.43 -2.01
CA PRO A 277 7.53 18.23 -1.19
C PRO A 277 8.11 18.56 0.20
N LEU A 278 7.38 18.26 1.29
CA LEU A 278 7.85 18.55 2.65
C LEU A 278 8.34 17.31 3.39
N ARG A 279 7.51 16.26 3.43
CA ARG A 279 7.80 15.03 4.17
C ARG A 279 6.94 13.89 3.65
N LEU A 280 7.29 12.67 4.05
CA LEU A 280 6.60 11.45 3.68
C LEU A 280 5.81 10.90 4.86
N VAL A 281 4.75 10.16 4.52
CA VAL A 281 4.02 9.33 5.48
C VAL A 281 3.93 7.93 4.88
N TYR A 282 4.34 6.92 5.64
CA TYR A 282 4.20 5.53 5.24
C TYR A 282 3.02 4.89 5.95
N ARG A 283 2.32 4.02 5.22
CA ARG A 283 1.24 3.19 5.77
C ARG A 283 1.43 1.73 5.35
N ASP A 284 0.88 0.84 6.19
CA ASP A 284 0.95 -0.63 6.04
C ASP A 284 2.29 -1.24 6.46
N LEU A 285 2.48 -1.35 7.78
CA LEU A 285 3.70 -1.90 8.39
C LEU A 285 3.83 -3.43 8.24
N ALA A 286 2.76 -4.14 7.86
CA ALA A 286 2.73 -5.60 7.85
C ALA A 286 3.61 -6.26 6.79
N ASP A 287 4.16 -5.48 5.85
CA ASP A 287 5.01 -5.99 4.77
C ASP A 287 6.37 -5.30 4.67
N ILE A 288 6.82 -4.59 5.71
CA ILE A 288 8.21 -4.10 5.75
C ILE A 288 9.20 -5.28 5.87
N ARG A 289 10.50 -5.02 5.71
CA ARG A 289 11.56 -5.94 6.10
C ARG A 289 12.48 -5.27 7.11
N VAL A 290 12.92 -6.03 8.10
CA VAL A 290 13.70 -5.56 9.24
C VAL A 290 14.93 -6.46 9.37
N SER A 291 16.10 -5.84 9.43
CA SER A 291 17.41 -6.45 9.62
C SER A 291 17.88 -6.28 11.06
N PRO A 292 17.81 -7.33 11.88
CA PRO A 292 18.34 -7.30 13.24
C PRO A 292 19.81 -6.86 13.30
N ALA A 293 20.64 -7.31 12.35
CA ALA A 293 22.05 -6.98 12.34
C ALA A 293 22.31 -5.49 12.11
N ARG A 294 21.57 -4.86 11.18
CA ARG A 294 21.68 -3.41 10.94
C ARG A 294 21.12 -2.60 12.10
N LEU A 295 19.98 -3.00 12.68
CA LEU A 295 19.43 -2.34 13.88
C LEU A 295 20.44 -2.36 15.03
N ALA A 296 21.03 -3.52 15.32
CA ALA A 296 22.02 -3.68 16.39
C ALA A 296 23.27 -2.81 16.15
N ARG A 297 23.77 -2.74 14.91
CA ARG A 297 24.88 -1.85 14.52
C ARG A 297 24.59 -0.37 14.79
N HIS A 298 23.33 0.04 14.71
CA HIS A 298 22.89 1.42 14.97
C HIS A 298 22.36 1.64 16.40
N GLY A 299 22.56 0.66 17.30
CA GLY A 299 22.11 0.73 18.69
C GLY A 299 20.59 0.83 18.82
N ILE A 300 19.84 0.27 17.85
CA ILE A 300 18.39 0.20 17.89
C ILE A 300 18.00 -1.18 18.44
N PRO A 301 17.23 -1.25 19.54
CA PRO A 301 16.73 -2.52 20.05
C PRO A 301 15.96 -3.27 18.96
N VAL A 302 16.26 -4.55 18.79
CA VAL A 302 15.54 -5.39 17.83
C VAL A 302 14.15 -5.67 18.43
N PRO A 303 13.06 -5.20 17.78
CA PRO A 303 11.71 -5.52 18.24
C PRO A 303 11.47 -7.03 18.19
N ALA A 304 10.58 -7.53 19.06
CA ALA A 304 10.21 -8.94 19.11
C ALA A 304 9.38 -9.35 17.87
N LEU A 305 10.03 -9.39 16.71
CA LEU A 305 9.46 -9.75 15.41
C LEU A 305 9.87 -11.17 15.02
N SER A 306 9.08 -11.82 14.16
CA SER A 306 9.36 -13.16 13.65
C SER A 306 8.91 -13.32 12.21
N GLY A 307 9.19 -14.46 11.57
CA GLY A 307 8.66 -14.76 10.23
C GLY A 307 9.17 -13.82 9.12
N ARG A 308 8.34 -13.60 8.10
CA ARG A 308 8.75 -12.96 6.83
C ARG A 308 9.19 -11.51 6.94
N VAL A 309 8.89 -10.83 8.05
CA VAL A 309 9.29 -9.42 8.26
C VAL A 309 10.77 -9.32 8.64
N VAL A 310 11.37 -10.39 9.17
CA VAL A 310 12.77 -10.39 9.64
C VAL A 310 13.69 -10.98 8.58
N THR A 311 14.73 -10.24 8.18
CA THR A 311 15.77 -10.72 7.27
C THR A 311 17.00 -9.81 7.30
N ASP A 312 18.20 -10.41 7.30
CA ASP A 312 19.48 -9.73 7.10
C ASP A 312 20.01 -9.86 5.66
N ASP A 313 19.27 -10.52 4.77
CA ASP A 313 19.65 -10.62 3.36
C ASP A 313 19.53 -9.26 2.67
N VAL A 314 20.69 -8.67 2.36
CA VAL A 314 20.83 -7.38 1.69
C VAL A 314 20.11 -7.38 0.34
N THR A 315 20.09 -8.50 -0.37
CA THR A 315 19.38 -8.60 -1.67
C THR A 315 17.89 -8.43 -1.48
N THR A 316 17.29 -9.11 -0.50
CA THR A 316 15.88 -8.97 -0.14
C THR A 316 15.55 -7.55 0.31
N LEU A 317 16.38 -6.93 1.15
CA LEU A 317 16.17 -5.56 1.61
C LEU A 317 16.20 -4.55 0.45
N ARG A 318 17.21 -4.64 -0.43
CA ARG A 318 17.33 -3.77 -1.62
C ARG A 318 16.22 -3.98 -2.61
N ARG A 319 15.84 -5.24 -2.91
CA ARG A 319 14.69 -5.55 -3.76
C ARG A 319 13.42 -4.90 -3.23
N LYS A 320 13.15 -5.05 -1.93
CA LYS A 320 11.97 -4.49 -1.30
C LYS A 320 11.92 -2.96 -1.45
N LEU A 321 13.00 -2.26 -1.12
CA LEU A 321 13.05 -0.80 -1.24
C LEU A 321 13.15 -0.33 -2.71
N PHE A 322 14.19 -0.70 -3.44
CA PHE A 322 14.45 -0.16 -4.78
C PHE A 322 13.35 -0.55 -5.77
N GLY A 323 12.81 -1.76 -5.68
CA GLY A 323 11.76 -2.19 -6.58
C GLY A 323 10.41 -1.51 -6.33
N SER A 324 10.10 -1.17 -5.08
CA SER A 324 8.86 -0.46 -4.76
C SER A 324 8.98 1.05 -4.88
N LEU A 325 10.11 1.62 -4.45
CA LEU A 325 10.37 3.05 -4.46
C LEU A 325 10.83 3.54 -5.83
N VAL A 326 11.91 2.99 -6.37
CA VAL A 326 12.56 3.53 -7.58
C VAL A 326 11.86 3.01 -8.83
N ALA A 327 11.81 1.69 -8.99
CA ALA A 327 11.15 1.06 -10.15
C ALA A 327 9.61 1.15 -10.09
N GLY A 328 9.05 1.45 -8.91
CA GLY A 328 7.60 1.58 -8.70
C GLY A 328 7.17 3.05 -8.61
N ALA A 329 7.28 3.64 -7.42
CA ALA A 329 6.73 4.95 -7.10
C ALA A 329 7.35 6.09 -7.93
N LEU A 330 8.69 6.19 -7.97
CA LEU A 330 9.40 7.24 -8.72
C LEU A 330 9.25 7.06 -10.23
N ALA A 331 9.45 5.83 -10.75
CA ALA A 331 9.26 5.55 -12.17
C ALA A 331 7.82 5.84 -12.63
N GLY A 332 6.83 5.39 -11.86
CA GLY A 332 5.41 5.67 -12.15
C GLY A 332 5.06 7.15 -12.10
N THR A 333 5.68 7.92 -11.19
CA THR A 333 5.50 9.37 -11.09
C THR A 333 6.19 10.11 -12.24
N ALA A 334 7.39 9.69 -12.62
CA ALA A 334 8.17 10.30 -13.69
C ALA A 334 7.59 10.03 -15.10
N GLY A 335 6.89 8.91 -15.28
CA GLY A 335 6.23 8.53 -16.54
C GLY A 335 7.15 8.14 -17.70
N SER A 336 8.46 8.36 -17.58
CA SER A 336 9.45 7.96 -18.59
C SER A 336 10.83 7.71 -17.98
N ALA A 337 11.65 6.90 -18.66
CA ALA A 337 13.04 6.64 -18.26
C ALA A 337 13.90 7.91 -18.26
N THR A 338 13.69 8.81 -19.24
CA THR A 338 14.42 10.08 -19.34
C THR A 338 14.11 11.02 -18.17
N ALA A 339 12.83 11.20 -17.83
CA ALA A 339 12.44 12.03 -16.69
C ALA A 339 12.94 11.44 -15.37
N LEU A 340 12.83 10.10 -15.21
CA LEU A 340 13.36 9.41 -14.04
C LEU A 340 14.87 9.60 -13.91
N ARG A 341 15.63 9.42 -15.00
CA ARG A 341 17.08 9.64 -15.03
C ARG A 341 17.44 11.06 -14.56
N GLY A 342 16.82 12.09 -15.13
CA GLY A 342 17.12 13.48 -14.77
C GLY A 342 16.81 13.80 -13.30
N ALA A 343 15.71 13.27 -12.76
CA ALA A 343 15.36 13.41 -11.35
C ALA A 343 16.37 12.71 -10.43
N LEU A 344 16.75 11.47 -10.77
CA LEU A 344 17.72 10.69 -10.01
C LEU A 344 19.12 11.32 -10.05
N GLU A 345 19.61 11.73 -11.22
CA GLU A 345 20.92 12.40 -11.37
C GLU A 345 21.04 13.67 -10.54
N THR A 346 19.93 14.39 -10.34
CA THR A 346 19.89 15.56 -9.48
C THR A 346 19.83 15.16 -8.01
N ALA A 347 18.94 14.22 -7.67
CA ALA A 347 18.71 13.80 -6.30
C ALA A 347 19.94 13.17 -5.64
N VAL A 348 20.70 12.34 -6.36
CA VAL A 348 21.80 11.54 -5.78
C VAL A 348 23.10 12.32 -5.54
N ARG A 349 23.23 13.56 -6.03
CA ARG A 349 24.46 14.38 -5.87
C ARG A 349 24.75 14.69 -4.40
N ASP A 350 23.70 14.97 -3.64
CA ASP A 350 23.80 15.45 -2.27
C ASP A 350 23.59 14.33 -1.23
N LEU A 351 23.41 13.09 -1.67
CA LEU A 351 23.17 11.96 -0.78
C LEU A 351 24.48 11.37 -0.23
N PRO A 352 24.52 10.95 1.05
CA PRO A 352 25.65 10.25 1.62
C PRO A 352 25.99 8.97 0.85
N ARG A 353 27.28 8.75 0.57
CA ARG A 353 27.77 7.56 -0.14
C ARG A 353 27.78 6.35 0.79
N THR A 354 26.68 5.62 0.81
CA THR A 354 26.54 4.33 1.50
C THR A 354 26.66 3.16 0.51
N PRO A 355 26.94 1.92 0.97
CA PRO A 355 26.93 0.75 0.10
C PRO A 355 25.62 0.54 -0.66
N ASP A 356 24.49 0.96 -0.07
CA ASP A 356 23.18 0.86 -0.71
C ASP A 356 23.00 1.94 -1.79
N LEU A 357 23.49 3.17 -1.59
CA LEU A 357 23.53 4.16 -2.66
C LEU A 357 24.45 3.71 -3.80
N THR A 358 25.64 3.20 -3.51
CA THR A 358 26.53 2.65 -4.54
C THR A 358 25.84 1.57 -5.37
N ALA A 359 25.15 0.63 -4.72
CA ALA A 359 24.39 -0.39 -5.43
C ALA A 359 23.27 0.20 -6.32
N LEU A 360 22.55 1.21 -5.83
CA LEU A 360 21.52 1.90 -6.62
C LEU A 360 22.09 2.59 -7.87
N LEU A 361 23.33 3.07 -7.81
CA LEU A 361 23.98 3.78 -8.93
C LEU A 361 24.60 2.83 -9.96
N GLU A 362 25.06 1.67 -9.53
CA GLU A 362 25.92 0.80 -10.35
C GLU A 362 25.24 -0.50 -10.78
N GLN A 363 24.12 -0.89 -10.17
CA GLN A 363 23.47 -2.19 -10.42
C GLN A 363 22.13 -2.01 -11.16
N PRO A 364 21.67 -3.03 -11.92
CA PRO A 364 20.31 -3.05 -12.46
C PRO A 364 19.24 -2.83 -11.38
N LEU A 365 18.13 -2.20 -11.76
CA LEU A 365 17.04 -1.95 -10.83
C LEU A 365 16.19 -3.22 -10.65
N PRO A 366 16.01 -3.74 -9.43
CA PRO A 366 15.10 -4.85 -9.22
C PRO A 366 13.66 -4.39 -9.44
N THR A 367 12.83 -5.24 -10.04
CA THR A 367 11.39 -5.04 -10.14
C THR A 367 10.64 -6.35 -9.95
N LYS A 368 9.39 -6.29 -9.47
CA LYS A 368 8.56 -7.50 -9.36
C LYS A 368 8.19 -7.98 -10.75
N ALA A 369 8.39 -9.26 -11.03
CA ALA A 369 8.04 -9.90 -12.29
C ALA A 369 6.53 -10.21 -12.32
N LEU A 370 5.67 -9.19 -12.29
CA LEU A 370 4.23 -9.33 -12.04
C LEU A 370 3.53 -10.27 -13.04
N THR A 371 3.87 -10.19 -14.33
CA THR A 371 3.34 -11.12 -15.34
C THR A 371 3.75 -12.56 -15.06
N LEU A 372 5.02 -12.79 -14.72
CA LEU A 372 5.52 -14.13 -14.37
C LEU A 372 4.84 -14.67 -13.12
N MET A 373 4.62 -13.82 -12.11
CA MET A 373 3.88 -14.18 -10.90
C MET A 373 2.46 -14.64 -11.23
N ARG A 374 1.78 -14.00 -12.19
CA ARG A 374 0.45 -14.44 -12.64
C ARG A 374 0.48 -15.75 -13.43
N LEU A 375 1.53 -15.99 -14.21
CA LEU A 375 1.72 -17.23 -14.98
C LEU A 375 2.28 -18.40 -14.15
N SER A 376 2.64 -18.15 -12.88
CA SER A 376 3.24 -19.15 -11.98
C SER A 376 2.42 -19.32 -10.70
N PRO A 377 1.14 -19.72 -10.78
CA PRO A 377 0.24 -19.74 -9.62
C PRO A 377 0.67 -20.68 -8.49
N GLY A 378 1.54 -21.66 -8.78
CA GLY A 378 2.11 -22.58 -7.78
C GLY A 378 3.33 -22.05 -7.04
N THR A 379 3.89 -20.89 -7.43
CA THR A 379 5.07 -20.30 -6.81
C THR A 379 4.65 -19.21 -5.82
N PRO A 380 4.78 -19.42 -4.50
CA PRO A 380 4.39 -18.43 -3.52
C PRO A 380 5.39 -17.25 -3.47
N GLY A 381 4.91 -16.09 -3.04
CA GLY A 381 5.74 -14.92 -2.78
C GLY A 381 6.08 -14.07 -4.00
N ASP A 382 6.91 -13.05 -3.77
CA ASP A 382 7.35 -12.13 -4.82
C ASP A 382 8.42 -12.79 -5.69
N GLN A 383 8.22 -12.77 -7.02
CA GLN A 383 9.25 -13.10 -8.00
C GLN A 383 9.83 -11.81 -8.58
N TRP A 384 11.13 -11.81 -8.83
CA TRP A 384 11.89 -10.62 -9.20
C TRP A 384 12.54 -10.78 -10.57
N THR A 385 12.65 -9.68 -11.28
CA THR A 385 13.46 -9.50 -12.48
C THR A 385 14.19 -8.16 -12.38
N GLU A 386 14.96 -7.80 -13.39
CA GLU A 386 15.77 -6.59 -13.42
C GLU A 386 15.40 -5.70 -14.61
N LEU A 387 15.50 -4.40 -14.39
CA LEU A 387 15.42 -3.36 -15.42
C LEU A 387 16.80 -2.72 -15.59
N PRO A 388 17.13 -2.23 -16.80
CA PRO A 388 18.31 -1.37 -16.97
C PRO A 388 18.29 -0.23 -15.96
N ASN A 389 19.45 0.07 -15.38
CA ASN A 389 19.57 1.20 -14.48
C ASN A 389 19.54 2.50 -15.32
N PRO A 390 18.62 3.44 -15.06
CA PRO A 390 18.55 4.70 -15.82
C PRO A 390 19.79 5.58 -15.67
N LEU A 391 20.66 5.33 -14.68
CA LEU A 391 21.88 6.11 -14.44
C LEU A 391 23.13 5.57 -15.14
N LEU A 392 23.05 4.35 -15.70
CA LEU A 392 24.08 3.75 -16.56
C LEU A 392 23.74 4.07 -18.03
#